data_AF-A0A840UME7-F1
#
_entry.id   AF-A0A840UME7-F1
#
_cell.length_a   1.000
_cell.length_b   1.000
_cell.length_c   1.000
_cell.angle_alpha   90.00
_cell.angle_beta   90.00
_cell.angle_gamma   90.00
#
_symmetry.space_group_name_H-M   'P 1'
#
loop_
_entity.id
_entity.type
_entity.pdbx_description
1 polymer ?
#
loop_
_entity_poly.entity_id
_entity_poly.type
_entity_poly.pdbx_seq_one_letter_code
_entity_poly.pdbx_strand_id
1 'polypeptide(L)'
;MALNTKKTLHISINNILDTIAKNKISLQKYDYPKLTTLAVKINQCITQLNLHVLNIAIDINCHNNAKISLTLIDEILNISQQVKDISSKISSVTQQSTLMMAKTADKNSAILNFLDTIVIDDYKNLIALSDKYMKNTDYLNNFSSQNNIITMQIVDSIELNKEIITALNELSNQTNTNNKYITTKSLNINASLHDISMQLNNYQQVSKQLQKKLNELQY
;
A
#
# COMPACT_ATOMS: atom_id res chain seq x y z
N MET A 1 -6.60 2.13 -11.81
CA MET A 1 -7.19 2.52 -10.50
C MET A 1 -6.11 2.95 -9.51
N ALA A 2 -5.11 2.10 -9.18
CA ALA A 2 -4.03 2.43 -8.23
C ALA A 2 -3.21 3.71 -8.57
N LEU A 3 -2.87 3.93 -9.85
CA LEU A 3 -2.12 5.11 -10.28
C LEU A 3 -2.89 6.43 -10.06
N ASN A 4 -4.22 6.42 -10.26
CA ASN A 4 -5.08 7.57 -9.97
C ASN A 4 -5.18 7.81 -8.47
N THR A 5 -5.36 6.76 -7.67
CA THR A 5 -5.35 6.85 -6.21
C THR A 5 -4.04 7.46 -5.69
N LYS A 6 -2.89 7.04 -6.21
CA LYS A 6 -1.57 7.60 -5.85
C LYS A 6 -1.46 9.09 -6.16
N LYS A 7 -1.87 9.52 -7.36
CA LYS A 7 -1.88 10.95 -7.73
C LYS A 7 -2.77 11.77 -6.81
N THR A 8 -3.98 11.30 -6.53
CA THR A 8 -4.92 11.98 -5.62
C THR A 8 -4.33 12.12 -4.22
N LEU A 9 -3.72 11.05 -3.67
CA LEU A 9 -3.06 11.08 -2.36
C LEU A 9 -1.94 12.12 -2.31
N HIS A 10 -1.11 12.21 -3.36
CA HIS A 10 0.00 13.15 -3.42
C HIS A 10 -0.47 14.61 -3.41
N ILE A 11 -1.53 14.92 -4.16
CA ILE A 11 -2.16 16.24 -4.19
C ILE A 11 -2.73 16.58 -2.81
N SER A 12 -3.41 15.63 -2.16
CA SER A 12 -3.96 15.83 -0.82
C SER A 12 -2.88 16.14 0.23
N ILE A 13 -1.74 15.43 0.20
CA ILE A 13 -0.62 15.69 1.13
C ILE A 13 -0.09 17.12 0.97
N ASN A 14 0.14 17.57 -0.27
CA ASN A 14 0.66 18.91 -0.52
C ASN A 14 -0.32 20.00 -0.05
N ASN A 15 -1.62 19.81 -0.27
CA ASN A 15 -2.65 20.73 0.24
C ASN A 15 -2.67 20.80 1.77
N ILE A 16 -2.46 19.66 2.46
CA ILE A 16 -2.37 19.60 3.92
C ILE A 16 -1.14 20.37 4.40
N LEU A 17 0.02 20.14 3.80
CA LEU A 17 1.27 20.84 4.12
C LEU A 17 1.14 22.37 3.96
N ASP A 18 0.54 22.82 2.86
CA ASP A 18 0.28 24.24 2.62
C ASP A 18 -0.66 24.85 3.68
N THR A 19 -1.69 24.09 4.08
CA THR A 19 -2.64 24.51 5.11
C THR A 19 -1.97 24.61 6.49
N ILE A 20 -1.11 23.65 6.83
CA ILE A 20 -0.31 23.65 8.06
C ILE A 20 0.60 24.89 8.10
N ALA A 21 1.32 25.15 7.01
CA ALA A 21 2.24 26.29 6.91
C ALA A 21 1.51 27.63 7.09
N LYS A 22 0.36 27.82 6.41
CA LYS A 22 -0.47 29.03 6.54
C LYS A 22 -1.00 29.23 7.96
N ASN A 23 -1.48 28.16 8.60
CA ASN A 23 -2.03 28.25 9.96
C ASN A 23 -0.96 28.53 11.02
N LYS A 24 0.25 27.99 10.86
CA LYS A 24 1.38 28.26 11.77
C LYS A 24 1.79 29.73 11.76
N ILE A 25 1.78 30.38 10.59
CA ILE A 25 2.08 31.81 10.44
C ILE A 25 1.00 32.67 11.11
N SER A 26 -0.28 32.31 10.94
CA SER A 26 -1.41 33.07 11.50
C SER A 26 -1.42 33.06 13.04
N LEU A 27 -0.99 31.96 13.67
CA LEU A 27 -0.91 31.86 15.13
C LEU A 27 0.17 32.76 15.75
N GLN A 28 1.21 33.15 15.00
CA GLN A 28 2.30 33.99 15.50
C GLN A 28 1.99 35.50 15.48
N LYS A 29 0.90 35.94 14.85
CA LYS A 29 0.65 37.35 14.52
C LYS A 29 -0.15 38.18 15.54
N TYR A 30 -0.59 37.63 16.66
CA TYR A 30 -1.50 38.33 17.57
C TYR A 30 -0.78 39.17 18.64
N ASP A 31 -1.04 40.48 18.67
CA ASP A 31 -0.32 41.50 19.47
C ASP A 31 -1.19 42.12 20.58
N TYR A 32 -1.74 41.27 21.47
CA TYR A 32 -2.55 41.65 22.64
C TYR A 32 -1.79 42.31 23.82
N PRO A 33 -0.47 42.12 24.02
CA PRO A 33 0.27 42.79 25.10
C PRO A 33 0.13 44.32 25.09
N LYS A 34 -0.15 44.92 23.92
CA LYS A 34 -0.36 46.36 23.75
C LYS A 34 -1.59 46.89 24.50
N LEU A 35 -2.68 46.13 24.54
CA LEU A 35 -3.95 46.60 25.14
C LEU A 35 -3.87 46.61 26.68
N THR A 36 -3.24 45.59 27.27
CA THR A 36 -2.93 45.57 28.72
C THR A 36 -1.96 46.69 29.11
N THR A 37 -0.94 46.93 28.28
CA THR A 37 0.01 48.04 28.50
C THR A 37 -0.69 49.40 28.47
N LEU A 38 -1.67 49.58 27.59
CA LEU A 38 -2.44 50.82 27.49
C LEU A 38 -3.32 51.05 28.73
N ALA A 39 -3.98 50.00 29.24
CA ALA A 39 -4.78 50.07 30.47
C ALA A 39 -3.92 50.44 31.71
N VAL A 40 -2.70 49.89 31.80
CA VAL A 40 -1.73 50.25 32.84
C VAL A 40 -1.36 51.73 32.76
N LYS A 41 -1.08 52.25 31.55
CA LYS A 41 -0.79 53.68 31.33
C LYS A 41 -1.98 54.58 31.70
N ILE A 42 -3.20 54.18 31.36
CA ILE A 42 -4.42 54.92 31.72
C ILE A 42 -4.56 55.02 33.26
N ASN A 43 -4.33 53.92 33.99
CA ASN A 43 -4.36 53.94 35.45
C ASN A 43 -3.26 54.82 36.07
N GLN A 44 -2.07 54.86 35.46
CA GLN A 44 -0.99 55.77 35.87
C GLN A 44 -1.39 57.24 35.65
N CYS A 45 -1.97 57.58 34.49
CA CYS A 45 -2.48 58.93 34.21
C CYS A 45 -3.58 59.35 35.19
N ILE A 46 -4.53 58.46 35.51
CA ILE A 46 -5.57 58.73 36.52
C ILE A 46 -4.97 59.01 37.89
N THR A 47 -3.95 58.24 38.29
CA THR A 47 -3.28 58.44 39.58
C THR A 47 -2.60 59.80 39.64
N GLN A 48 -1.93 60.23 38.55
CA GLN A 48 -1.35 61.56 38.43
C GLN A 48 -2.40 62.67 38.43
N LEU A 49 -3.51 62.48 37.72
CA LEU A 49 -4.63 63.42 37.69
C LEU A 49 -5.24 63.60 39.08
N ASN A 50 -5.51 62.51 39.79
CA ASN A 50 -6.04 62.56 41.16
C ASN A 50 -5.11 63.34 42.10
N LEU A 51 -3.79 63.14 42.00
CA LEU A 51 -2.82 63.93 42.78
C LEU A 51 -2.84 65.41 42.41
N HIS A 52 -2.92 65.73 41.12
CA HIS A 52 -2.97 67.11 40.65
C HIS A 52 -4.26 67.82 41.11
N VAL A 53 -5.40 67.14 40.99
CA VAL A 53 -6.72 67.62 41.41
C VAL A 53 -6.77 67.80 42.93
N LEU A 54 -6.15 66.90 43.69
CA LEU A 54 -6.03 67.03 45.14
C LEU A 54 -5.19 68.25 45.54
N ASN A 55 -4.06 68.50 44.87
CA ASN A 55 -3.26 69.71 45.11
C ASN A 55 -4.06 70.99 44.84
N ILE A 56 -4.81 71.01 43.73
CA ILE A 56 -5.71 72.13 43.41
C ILE A 56 -6.79 72.30 44.49
N ALA A 57 -7.36 71.20 44.99
CA ALA A 57 -8.37 71.24 46.06
C ALA A 57 -7.83 71.85 47.36
N ILE A 58 -6.58 71.56 47.71
CA ILE A 58 -5.91 72.16 48.87
C ILE A 58 -5.76 73.68 48.65
N ASP A 59 -5.23 74.10 47.51
CA ASP A 59 -5.02 75.51 47.19
C ASP A 59 -6.34 76.30 47.19
N ILE A 60 -7.40 75.71 46.63
CA ILE A 60 -8.73 76.30 46.56
C ILE A 60 -9.37 76.44 47.95
N ASN A 61 -9.21 75.44 48.83
CA ASN A 61 -9.69 75.50 50.21
C ASN A 61 -8.96 76.57 51.04
N CYS A 62 -7.69 76.83 50.78
CA CYS A 62 -6.91 77.87 51.48
C CYS A 62 -7.35 79.31 51.16
N HIS A 63 -7.98 79.56 50.01
CA HIS A 63 -8.32 80.91 49.53
C HIS A 63 -9.77 81.35 49.79
N ASN A 64 -10.53 80.61 50.59
CA ASN A 64 -11.83 80.97 51.18
C ASN A 64 -12.96 81.45 50.23
N ASN A 65 -12.87 81.20 48.92
CA ASN A 65 -13.85 81.73 47.96
C ASN A 65 -14.04 80.84 46.71
N ALA A 66 -14.61 79.65 46.85
CA ALA A 66 -14.64 78.72 45.70
C ALA A 66 -15.61 77.53 45.79
N LYS A 67 -16.82 77.70 46.35
CA LYS A 67 -17.79 76.60 46.47
C LYS A 67 -18.08 75.89 45.13
N ILE A 68 -18.13 76.64 44.02
CA ILE A 68 -18.32 76.11 42.66
C ILE A 68 -17.08 75.32 42.18
N SER A 69 -15.87 75.76 42.53
CA SER A 69 -14.62 75.10 42.12
C SER A 69 -14.37 73.81 42.90
N LEU A 70 -14.82 73.71 44.16
CA LEU A 70 -14.79 72.47 44.94
C LEU A 70 -15.73 71.41 44.36
N THR A 71 -16.94 71.80 43.90
CA THR A 71 -17.86 70.88 43.21
C THR A 71 -17.24 70.31 41.93
N LEU A 72 -16.52 71.14 41.16
CA LEU A 72 -15.82 70.70 39.95
C LEU A 72 -14.68 69.71 40.26
N ILE A 73 -13.97 69.89 41.36
CA ILE A 73 -12.94 68.94 41.83
C ILE A 73 -13.58 67.59 42.17
N ASP A 74 -14.67 67.59 42.92
CA ASP A 74 -15.39 66.36 43.27
C ASP A 74 -15.89 65.63 42.00
N GLU A 75 -16.34 66.38 40.99
CA GLU A 75 -16.74 65.82 39.71
C GLU A 75 -15.55 65.21 38.93
N ILE A 76 -14.38 65.86 38.92
CA ILE A 76 -13.16 65.31 38.30
C ILE A 76 -12.68 64.05 39.03
N LEU A 77 -12.74 64.01 40.37
CA LEU A 77 -12.40 62.81 41.15
C LEU A 77 -13.37 61.66 40.88
N ASN A 78 -14.67 61.96 40.78
CA ASN A 78 -15.70 60.99 40.43
C ASN A 78 -15.48 60.42 39.01
N ILE A 79 -15.21 61.28 38.01
CA ILE A 79 -14.88 60.85 36.64
C ILE A 79 -13.62 59.99 36.65
N SER A 80 -12.58 60.39 37.38
CA SER A 80 -11.32 59.66 37.49
C SER A 80 -11.53 58.25 38.09
N GLN A 81 -12.39 58.13 39.09
CA GLN A 81 -12.77 56.84 39.66
C GLN A 81 -13.53 55.96 38.66
N GLN A 82 -14.47 56.54 37.90
CA GLN A 82 -15.18 55.80 36.85
C GLN A 82 -14.25 55.31 35.73
N VAL A 83 -13.30 56.14 35.27
CA VAL A 83 -12.31 55.74 34.25
C VAL A 83 -11.39 54.64 34.79
N LYS A 84 -11.04 54.66 36.09
CA LYS A 84 -10.26 53.60 36.74
C LYS A 84 -11.01 52.27 36.74
N ASP A 85 -12.30 52.29 37.07
CA ASP A 85 -13.15 51.09 37.06
C ASP A 85 -13.32 50.53 35.63
N ILE A 86 -13.46 51.40 34.63
CA ILE A 86 -13.52 51.01 33.22
C ILE A 86 -12.18 50.41 32.77
N SER A 87 -11.05 51.04 33.10
CA SER A 87 -9.70 50.54 32.78
C SER A 87 -9.43 49.17 33.40
N SER A 88 -9.88 48.95 34.64
CA SER A 88 -9.81 47.64 35.31
C SER A 88 -10.62 46.57 34.58
N LYS A 89 -11.86 46.89 34.17
CA LYS A 89 -12.71 45.99 33.36
C LYS A 89 -12.05 45.67 32.01
N ILE A 90 -11.49 46.66 31.32
CA ILE A 90 -10.76 46.46 30.05
C ILE A 90 -9.58 45.51 30.26
N SER A 91 -8.78 45.71 31.32
CA SER A 91 -7.64 44.83 31.63
C SER A 91 -8.09 43.39 31.91
N SER A 92 -9.16 43.21 32.68
CA SER A 92 -9.73 41.90 33.00
C SER A 92 -10.22 41.15 31.74
N VAL A 93 -11.01 41.81 30.89
CA VAL A 93 -11.49 41.23 29.62
C VAL A 93 -10.32 40.89 28.69
N THR A 94 -9.30 41.75 28.64
CA THR A 94 -8.09 41.52 27.83
C THR A 94 -7.32 40.29 28.30
N GLN A 95 -7.16 40.11 29.62
CA GLN A 95 -6.52 38.94 30.19
C GLN A 95 -7.30 37.65 29.88
N GLN A 96 -8.62 37.66 30.04
CA GLN A 96 -9.47 36.52 29.70
C GLN A 96 -9.37 36.16 28.21
N SER A 97 -9.40 37.16 27.33
CA SER A 97 -9.24 36.98 25.88
C SER A 97 -7.87 36.38 25.54
N THR A 98 -6.80 36.88 26.15
CA THR A 98 -5.43 36.36 25.98
C THR A 98 -5.33 34.90 26.41
N LEU A 99 -5.92 34.52 27.55
CA LEU A 99 -5.93 33.14 28.04
C LEU A 99 -6.72 32.20 27.11
N MET A 100 -7.86 32.65 26.60
CA MET A 100 -8.67 31.86 25.66
C MET A 100 -7.95 31.68 24.32
N MET A 101 -7.24 32.70 23.85
CA MET A 101 -6.42 32.63 22.65
C MET A 101 -5.22 31.70 22.83
N ALA A 102 -4.52 31.77 23.98
CA ALA A 102 -3.41 30.87 24.30
C ALA A 102 -3.87 29.41 24.29
N LYS A 103 -4.98 29.10 24.97
CA LYS A 103 -5.59 27.75 24.94
C LYS A 103 -5.97 27.31 23.52
N THR A 104 -6.40 28.24 22.67
CA THR A 104 -6.74 27.94 21.27
C THR A 104 -5.49 27.70 20.43
N ALA A 105 -4.44 28.47 20.64
CA ALA A 105 -3.14 28.28 20.01
C ALA A 105 -2.53 26.93 20.39
N ASP A 106 -2.60 26.55 21.67
CA ASP A 106 -2.13 25.24 22.15
C ASP A 106 -2.89 24.09 21.48
N LYS A 107 -4.23 24.17 21.44
CA LYS A 107 -5.07 23.16 20.75
C LYS A 107 -4.76 23.08 19.26
N ASN A 108 -4.61 24.22 18.59
CA ASN A 108 -4.27 24.24 17.18
C ASN A 108 -2.86 23.70 16.93
N SER A 109 -1.89 23.97 17.81
CA SER A 109 -0.56 23.38 17.73
C SER A 109 -0.61 21.85 17.88
N ALA A 110 -1.44 21.33 18.79
CA ALA A 110 -1.63 19.89 18.92
C ALA A 110 -2.25 19.28 17.66
N ILE A 111 -3.24 19.94 17.04
CA ILE A 111 -3.83 19.51 15.76
C ILE A 111 -2.79 19.54 14.64
N LEU A 112 -1.99 20.61 14.54
CA LEU A 112 -0.95 20.73 13.53
C LEU A 112 0.11 19.64 13.69
N ASN A 113 0.53 19.35 14.92
CA ASN A 113 1.45 18.25 15.20
C ASN A 113 0.84 16.89 14.84
N PHE A 114 -0.44 16.66 15.12
CA PHE A 114 -1.12 15.42 14.72
C PHE A 114 -1.16 15.26 13.19
N LEU A 115 -1.47 16.33 12.46
CA LEU A 115 -1.45 16.31 11.00
C LEU A 115 -0.04 16.01 10.47
N ASP A 116 0.98 16.64 11.03
CA ASP A 116 2.36 16.53 10.57
C ASP A 116 2.98 15.14 10.87
N THR A 117 2.69 14.59 12.05
CA THR A 117 3.35 13.35 12.53
C THR A 117 2.56 12.09 12.21
N ILE A 118 1.24 12.12 12.30
CA ILE A 118 0.42 10.91 12.13
C ILE A 118 -0.15 10.87 10.71
N VAL A 119 -0.88 11.91 10.31
CA VAL A 119 -1.62 11.88 9.04
C VAL A 119 -0.66 11.81 7.85
N ILE A 120 0.38 12.64 7.82
CA ILE A 120 1.34 12.61 6.71
C ILE A 120 2.04 11.25 6.60
N ASP A 121 2.45 10.65 7.71
CA ASP A 121 3.16 9.37 7.70
C ASP A 121 2.24 8.21 7.32
N ASP A 122 1.00 8.18 7.80
CA ASP A 122 -0.01 7.22 7.36
C ASP A 122 -0.25 7.29 5.85
N TYR A 123 -0.32 8.50 5.29
CA TYR A 123 -0.45 8.70 3.86
C TYR A 123 0.77 8.20 3.08
N LYS A 124 2.00 8.44 3.56
CA LYS A 124 3.22 7.88 2.95
C LYS A 124 3.21 6.36 2.98
N ASN A 125 2.81 5.76 4.11
CA ASN A 125 2.68 4.31 4.26
C ASN A 125 1.67 3.73 3.28
N LEU A 126 0.54 4.41 3.09
CA LEU A 126 -0.49 3.99 2.14
C LEU A 126 -0.02 4.06 0.68
N ILE A 127 0.77 5.08 0.32
CA ILE A 127 1.43 5.14 -0.99
C ILE A 127 2.40 3.97 -1.17
N ALA A 128 3.24 3.69 -0.18
CA ALA A 128 4.18 2.57 -0.23
C ALA A 128 3.47 1.20 -0.31
N LEU A 129 2.36 1.05 0.39
CA LEU A 129 1.51 -0.15 0.32
C LEU A 129 0.88 -0.30 -1.06
N SER A 130 0.41 0.79 -1.66
CA SER A 130 -0.14 0.78 -3.02
C SER A 130 0.92 0.37 -4.05
N ASP A 131 2.16 0.84 -3.92
CA ASP A 131 3.26 0.44 -4.80
C ASP A 131 3.59 -1.05 -4.66
N LYS A 132 3.59 -1.59 -3.42
CA LYS A 132 3.74 -3.03 -3.18
C LYS A 132 2.60 -3.84 -3.80
N TYR A 133 1.36 -3.39 -3.66
CA TYR A 133 0.19 -4.07 -4.21
C TYR A 133 0.24 -4.11 -5.75
N MET A 134 0.69 -3.04 -6.39
CA MET A 134 0.89 -2.98 -7.84
C MET A 134 1.92 -4.01 -8.29
N LYS A 135 3.09 -4.06 -7.64
CA LYS A 135 4.13 -5.07 -7.93
C LYS A 135 3.64 -6.50 -7.75
N ASN A 136 2.88 -6.77 -6.69
CA ASN A 136 2.31 -8.11 -6.47
C ASN A 136 1.30 -8.49 -7.56
N THR A 137 0.51 -7.52 -8.03
CA THR A 137 -0.43 -7.74 -9.13
C THR A 137 0.31 -8.08 -10.43
N ASP A 138 1.39 -7.34 -10.74
CA ASP A 138 2.23 -7.61 -11.90
C ASP A 138 2.89 -9.00 -11.81
N TYR A 139 3.37 -9.37 -10.62
CA TYR A 139 3.90 -10.71 -10.36
C TYR A 139 2.86 -11.81 -10.61
N LEU A 140 1.64 -11.66 -10.06
CA LEU A 140 0.57 -12.66 -10.26
C LEU A 140 0.15 -12.77 -11.73
N ASN A 141 0.09 -11.65 -12.46
CA ASN A 141 -0.19 -11.65 -13.89
C ASN A 141 0.89 -12.40 -14.68
N ASN A 142 2.17 -12.15 -14.37
CA ASN A 142 3.28 -12.85 -15.01
C ASN A 142 3.26 -14.35 -14.66
N PHE A 143 3.05 -14.70 -13.39
CA PHE A 143 2.93 -16.08 -12.94
C PHE A 143 1.78 -16.81 -13.65
N SER A 144 0.61 -16.17 -13.76
CA SER A 144 -0.54 -16.73 -14.48
C SER A 144 -0.24 -16.93 -15.97
N SER A 145 0.42 -15.96 -16.61
CA SER A 145 0.83 -16.06 -18.01
C SER A 145 1.83 -17.19 -18.24
N GLN A 146 2.84 -17.33 -17.39
CA GLN A 146 3.82 -18.41 -17.46
C GLN A 146 3.18 -19.77 -17.23
N ASN A 147 2.28 -19.90 -16.25
CA ASN A 147 1.55 -21.14 -16.02
C ASN A 147 0.66 -21.52 -17.20
N ASN A 148 0.05 -20.54 -17.87
CA ASN A 148 -0.74 -20.82 -19.06
C ASN A 148 0.14 -21.40 -20.18
N ILE A 149 1.33 -20.82 -20.41
CA ILE A 149 2.31 -21.34 -21.37
C ILE A 149 2.74 -22.76 -21.00
N ILE A 150 3.09 -23.00 -19.73
CA ILE A 150 3.50 -24.33 -19.24
C ILE A 150 2.35 -25.34 -19.42
N THR A 151 1.11 -24.94 -19.12
CA THR A 151 -0.07 -25.80 -19.27
C THR A 151 -0.30 -26.15 -20.73
N MET A 152 -0.18 -25.19 -21.66
CA MET A 152 -0.24 -25.46 -23.10
C MET A 152 0.86 -26.43 -23.53
N GLN A 153 2.10 -26.24 -23.09
CA GLN A 153 3.20 -27.16 -23.38
C GLN A 153 2.96 -28.58 -22.84
N ILE A 154 2.35 -28.72 -21.67
CA ILE A 154 1.96 -30.02 -21.11
C ILE A 154 0.89 -30.68 -21.99
N VAL A 155 -0.12 -29.92 -22.44
CA VAL A 155 -1.16 -30.44 -23.33
C VAL A 155 -0.56 -30.92 -24.64
N ASP A 156 0.31 -30.12 -25.27
CA ASP A 156 1.00 -30.50 -26.50
C ASP A 156 1.86 -31.76 -26.31
N SER A 157 2.56 -31.87 -25.17
CA SER A 157 3.36 -33.06 -24.85
C SER A 157 2.50 -34.31 -24.63
N ILE A 158 1.31 -34.17 -24.03
CA ILE A 158 0.37 -35.29 -23.86
C ILE A 158 -0.12 -35.76 -25.23
N GLU A 159 -0.44 -34.85 -26.14
CA GLU A 159 -0.91 -35.21 -27.47
C GLU A 159 0.17 -35.93 -28.29
N LEU A 160 1.40 -35.42 -28.29
CA LEU A 160 2.55 -36.12 -28.85
C LEU A 160 2.74 -37.53 -28.28
N ASN A 161 2.58 -37.70 -26.97
CA ASN A 161 2.69 -39.02 -26.35
C ASN A 161 1.57 -39.97 -26.80
N LYS A 162 0.34 -39.48 -27.04
CA LYS A 162 -0.73 -40.32 -27.61
C LYS A 162 -0.40 -40.79 -29.02
N GLU A 163 0.15 -39.91 -29.86
CA GLU A 163 0.58 -40.28 -31.20
C GLU A 163 1.66 -41.36 -31.16
N ILE A 164 2.67 -41.21 -30.28
CA ILE A 164 3.72 -42.20 -30.08
C ILE A 164 3.14 -43.55 -29.63
N ILE A 165 2.23 -43.55 -28.65
CA ILE A 165 1.57 -44.77 -28.16
C ILE A 165 0.78 -45.44 -29.29
N THR A 166 0.10 -44.66 -30.14
CA THR A 166 -0.65 -45.18 -31.29
C THR A 166 0.30 -45.85 -32.30
N ALA A 167 1.40 -45.18 -32.66
CA ALA A 167 2.41 -45.74 -33.55
C ALA A 167 3.06 -47.02 -32.98
N LEU A 168 3.32 -47.07 -31.66
CA LEU A 168 3.83 -48.28 -31.00
C LEU A 168 2.83 -49.44 -31.06
N ASN A 169 1.54 -49.17 -30.88
CA ASN A 169 0.50 -50.19 -31.01
C ASN A 169 0.42 -50.74 -32.45
N GLU A 170 0.50 -49.86 -33.46
CA GLU A 170 0.56 -50.27 -34.87
C GLU A 170 1.80 -51.13 -35.17
N LEU A 171 2.97 -50.71 -34.69
CA LEU A 171 4.22 -51.46 -34.85
C LEU A 171 4.15 -52.83 -34.17
N SER A 172 3.56 -52.90 -32.97
CA SER A 172 3.34 -54.15 -32.25
C SER A 172 2.43 -55.11 -33.04
N ASN A 173 1.34 -54.59 -33.63
CA ASN A 173 0.44 -55.37 -34.47
C ASN A 173 1.12 -55.88 -35.75
N GLN A 174 1.93 -55.05 -36.41
CA GLN A 174 2.72 -55.46 -37.56
C GLN A 174 3.74 -56.54 -37.19
N THR A 175 4.43 -56.38 -36.06
CA THR A 175 5.39 -57.35 -35.54
C THR A 175 4.72 -58.70 -35.27
N ASN A 176 3.54 -58.69 -34.65
CA ASN A 176 2.78 -59.91 -34.39
C ASN A 176 2.35 -60.60 -35.70
N THR A 177 1.96 -59.82 -36.71
CA THR A 177 1.60 -60.34 -38.04
C THR A 177 2.82 -60.98 -38.73
N ASN A 178 3.99 -60.33 -38.67
CA ASN A 178 5.24 -60.89 -39.19
C ASN A 178 5.65 -62.15 -38.45
N ASN A 179 5.52 -62.21 -37.12
CA ASN A 179 5.81 -63.42 -36.34
C ASN A 179 4.88 -64.58 -36.71
N LYS A 180 3.59 -64.32 -36.95
CA LYS A 180 2.66 -65.33 -37.49
C LYS A 180 3.12 -65.82 -38.86
N TYR A 181 3.50 -64.91 -39.76
CA TYR A 181 4.03 -65.27 -41.07
C TYR A 181 5.28 -66.16 -40.98
N ILE A 182 6.25 -65.79 -40.14
CA ILE A 182 7.48 -66.57 -39.90
C ILE A 182 7.13 -67.96 -39.35
N THR A 183 6.23 -68.03 -38.37
CA THR A 183 5.79 -69.29 -37.77
C THR A 183 5.17 -70.22 -38.81
N THR A 184 4.24 -69.72 -39.63
CA THR A 184 3.62 -70.50 -40.72
C THR A 184 4.66 -70.99 -41.71
N LYS A 185 5.62 -70.14 -42.10
CA LYS A 185 6.70 -70.52 -43.01
C LYS A 185 7.61 -71.58 -42.42
N SER A 186 7.92 -71.49 -41.12
CA SER A 186 8.68 -72.50 -40.39
C SER A 186 7.95 -73.85 -40.32
N LEU A 187 6.63 -73.85 -40.12
CA LEU A 187 5.82 -75.07 -40.14
C LEU A 187 5.84 -75.73 -41.52
N ASN A 188 5.71 -74.95 -42.59
CA ASN A 188 5.78 -75.46 -43.97
C ASN A 188 7.15 -76.08 -44.28
N ILE A 189 8.25 -75.42 -43.88
CA ILE A 189 9.61 -75.97 -44.03
C ILE A 189 9.74 -77.29 -43.28
N ASN A 190 9.22 -77.37 -42.04
CA ASN A 190 9.29 -78.60 -41.26
C ASN A 190 8.50 -79.74 -41.90
N ALA A 191 7.32 -79.46 -42.47
CA ALA A 191 6.55 -80.44 -43.24
C ALA A 191 7.33 -80.94 -44.46
N SER A 192 7.94 -80.03 -45.24
CA SER A 192 8.79 -80.41 -46.39
C SER A 192 10.01 -81.23 -45.97
N LEU A 193 10.65 -80.90 -44.84
CA LEU A 193 11.76 -81.69 -44.30
C LEU A 193 11.32 -83.10 -43.90
N HIS A 194 10.12 -83.24 -43.33
CA HIS A 194 9.53 -84.53 -43.01
C HIS A 194 9.33 -85.38 -44.27
N ASP A 195 8.78 -84.81 -45.35
CA ASP A 195 8.61 -85.50 -46.63
C ASP A 195 9.94 -85.96 -47.23
N ILE A 196 10.96 -85.08 -47.22
CA ILE A 196 12.32 -85.43 -47.66
C ILE A 196 12.89 -86.58 -46.81
N SER A 197 12.70 -86.55 -45.49
CA SER A 197 13.15 -87.61 -44.60
C SER A 197 12.48 -88.96 -44.92
N MET A 198 11.18 -88.97 -45.24
CA MET A 198 10.48 -90.18 -45.67
C MET A 198 11.06 -90.72 -46.97
N GLN A 199 11.30 -89.85 -47.96
CA GLN A 199 11.91 -90.24 -49.23
C GLN A 199 13.32 -90.82 -49.03
N LEU A 200 14.15 -90.20 -48.21
CA LEU A 200 15.50 -90.69 -47.89
C LEU A 200 15.47 -92.08 -47.23
N ASN A 201 14.53 -92.31 -46.31
CA ASN A 201 14.37 -93.63 -45.70
C ASN A 201 13.96 -94.69 -46.74
N ASN A 202 13.04 -94.35 -47.65
CA ASN A 202 12.67 -95.24 -48.75
C ASN A 202 13.89 -95.55 -49.66
N TYR A 203 14.66 -94.54 -50.05
CA TYR A 203 15.90 -94.74 -50.81
C TYR A 203 16.91 -95.63 -50.08
N GLN A 204 17.07 -95.47 -48.77
CA GLN A 204 17.92 -96.35 -47.95
C GLN A 204 17.42 -97.80 -47.96
N GLN A 205 16.10 -98.02 -47.87
CA GLN A 205 15.54 -99.37 -47.94
C GLN A 205 15.76 -100.02 -49.31
N VAL A 206 15.49 -99.29 -50.39
CA VAL A 206 15.72 -99.75 -51.77
C VAL A 206 17.20 -100.06 -51.99
N SER A 207 18.10 -99.18 -51.53
CA SER A 207 19.55 -99.39 -51.62
C SER A 207 19.99 -100.67 -50.88
N LYS A 208 19.49 -100.90 -49.66
CA LYS A 208 19.75 -102.14 -48.91
C LYS A 208 19.24 -103.39 -49.63
N GLN A 209 18.06 -103.31 -50.25
CA GLN A 209 17.52 -104.43 -51.04
C GLN A 209 18.37 -104.71 -52.28
N LEU A 210 18.78 -103.67 -53.01
CA LEU A 210 19.69 -103.80 -54.15
C LEU A 210 21.01 -104.45 -53.74
N GLN A 211 21.58 -104.01 -52.61
CA GLN A 211 22.82 -104.58 -52.09
C GLN A 211 22.66 -106.07 -51.72
N LYS A 212 21.54 -106.48 -51.12
CA LYS A 212 21.24 -107.90 -50.87
C LYS A 212 21.19 -108.71 -52.16
N LYS A 213 20.43 -108.25 -53.16
CA LYS A 213 20.35 -108.92 -54.47
C LYS A 213 21.70 -109.04 -55.16
N LEU A 214 22.54 -108.00 -55.05
CA LEU A 214 23.89 -108.03 -55.62
C LEU A 214 24.75 -109.12 -54.96
N ASN A 215 24.66 -109.25 -53.63
CA ASN A 215 25.37 -110.29 -52.88
C ASN A 215 24.85 -111.70 -53.20
N GLU A 216 23.56 -111.86 -53.49
CA GLU A 216 22.96 -113.13 -53.92
C GLU A 216 23.44 -113.56 -55.33
N LEU A 217 23.82 -112.61 -56.19
CA LEU A 217 24.34 -112.88 -57.54
C LEU A 217 25.86 -113.17 -57.58
N GLN A 218 26.56 -113.01 -56.45
CA GLN A 218 28.01 -113.23 -56.33
C GLN A 218 28.38 -114.60 -55.73
N TYR A 219 27.40 -115.48 -55.51
CA TYR A 219 27.57 -116.91 -55.22
C TYR A 219 27.03 -117.74 -56.38
#